data_AF-A0AAN0NK84-F1
#
_entry.id   AF-A0AAN0NK84-F1
#
_cell.length_a   1.000
_cell.length_b   1.000
_cell.length_c   1.000
_cell.angle_alpha   90.00
_cell.angle_beta   90.00
_cell.angle_gamma   90.00
#
_symmetry.space_group_name_H-M   'P 1'
#
loop_
_entity.id
_entity.type
_entity.pdbx_description
1 polymer ?
#
loop_
_entity_poly.entity_id
_entity_poly.type
_entity_poly.pdbx_seq_one_letter_code
_entity_poly.pdbx_strand_id
1 'polypeptide(L)'
;MMKSRVLASILCVTAAALGVVVWTGPSEIRHYSADELSELTCEELGERHEDVIIAYHDAEIAHKRRTGAFHDDLGLPSEDVVPYPVLMKRFMRDNNINDADIAASSSSARLQDTDFYYRISGICAANPSWQAVDAMRQAAIELGLLDG
;
A
#
# COMPACT_ATOMS: atom_id res chain seq x y z
N MET A 1 -7.53 46.55 -40.91
CA MET A 1 -8.04 45.47 -40.03
C MET A 1 -7.08 44.29 -40.06
N MET A 2 -6.06 44.28 -39.19
CA MET A 2 -5.03 43.21 -39.24
C MET A 2 -4.33 42.97 -37.89
N LYS A 3 -4.99 43.30 -36.77
CA LYS A 3 -4.43 43.09 -35.42
C LYS A 3 -5.14 42.02 -34.58
N SER A 4 -6.29 41.50 -35.04
CA SER A 4 -7.10 40.55 -34.24
C SER A 4 -6.91 39.06 -34.55
N ARG A 5 -6.08 38.67 -35.53
CA ARG A 5 -5.92 37.24 -35.90
C ARG A 5 -4.65 36.57 -35.39
N VAL A 6 -3.68 37.34 -34.87
CA VAL A 6 -2.39 36.78 -34.42
C VAL A 6 -2.45 36.34 -32.95
N LEU A 7 -3.31 36.95 -32.13
CA LEU A 7 -3.43 36.61 -30.70
C LEU A 7 -4.19 35.30 -30.44
N ALA A 8 -5.07 34.87 -31.35
CA ALA A 8 -5.84 33.64 -31.18
C ALA A 8 -5.00 32.37 -31.39
N SER A 9 -3.94 32.44 -32.19
CA SER A 9 -3.14 31.26 -32.55
C SER A 9 -2.08 30.89 -31.51
N ILE A 10 -1.66 31.84 -30.66
CA ILE A 10 -0.63 31.61 -29.63
C ILE A 10 -1.22 30.94 -28.38
N LEU A 11 -2.53 31.07 -28.14
CA LEU A 11 -3.22 30.46 -27.01
C LEU A 11 -3.57 28.97 -27.17
N CYS A 12 -3.48 28.42 -28.39
CA CYS A 12 -3.78 26.99 -28.62
C CYS A 12 -2.58 26.05 -28.42
N VAL A 13 -1.35 26.56 -28.37
CA VAL A 13 -0.15 25.70 -28.28
C VAL A 13 0.25 25.44 -26.81
N THR A 14 -0.18 26.30 -25.87
CA THR A 14 0.13 26.12 -24.44
C THR A 14 -0.74 25.09 -23.73
N ALA A 15 -1.94 24.76 -24.26
CA ALA A 15 -2.80 23.73 -23.68
C ALA A 15 -2.30 22.30 -23.95
N ALA A 16 -1.63 22.06 -25.08
CA ALA A 16 -1.09 20.73 -25.41
C ALA A 16 0.15 20.40 -24.58
N ALA A 17 0.98 21.38 -24.23
CA ALA A 17 2.16 21.16 -23.41
C ALA A 17 1.82 20.83 -21.94
N LEU A 18 0.73 21.38 -21.39
CA LEU A 18 0.27 21.05 -20.04
C LEU A 18 -0.44 19.68 -19.97
N GLY A 19 -0.98 19.19 -21.09
CA GLY A 19 -1.54 17.83 -21.17
C GLY A 19 -0.48 16.73 -21.13
N VAL A 20 0.73 17.00 -21.63
CA VAL A 20 1.84 16.05 -21.63
C VAL A 20 2.53 15.94 -20.26
N VAL A 21 2.49 16.98 -19.44
CA VAL A 21 3.09 16.95 -18.08
C VAL A 21 2.23 16.19 -17.07
N VAL A 22 0.91 16.05 -17.30
CA VAL A 22 0.08 15.10 -16.53
C VAL A 22 0.30 13.65 -16.99
N TRP A 23 1.02 13.45 -18.09
CA TRP A 23 1.51 12.15 -18.54
C TRP A 23 2.91 11.85 -17.98
N THR A 24 3.17 12.21 -16.72
CA THR A 24 4.27 11.59 -15.97
C THR A 24 3.99 10.09 -15.97
N GLY A 25 4.95 9.32 -16.50
CA GLY A 25 4.93 7.86 -16.40
C GLY A 25 4.70 7.42 -14.95
N PRO A 26 4.32 6.15 -14.75
CA PRO A 26 3.97 5.64 -13.42
C PRO A 26 5.04 6.07 -12.43
N SER A 27 4.65 6.79 -11.37
CA SER A 27 5.52 6.99 -10.23
C SER A 27 6.01 5.62 -9.80
N GLU A 28 7.32 5.43 -9.78
CA GLU A 28 7.91 4.15 -9.39
C GLU A 28 7.32 3.75 -8.04
N ILE A 29 6.68 2.58 -8.00
CA ILE A 29 5.98 2.14 -6.80
C ILE A 29 7.05 1.89 -5.74
N ARG A 30 6.97 2.62 -4.63
CA ARG A 30 7.95 2.49 -3.56
C ARG A 30 7.79 1.16 -2.85
N HIS A 31 8.88 0.41 -2.74
CA HIS A 31 8.93 -0.81 -1.96
C HIS A 31 9.65 -0.53 -0.64
N TYR A 32 9.06 -0.98 0.45
CA TYR A 32 9.58 -0.76 1.80
C TYR A 32 10.22 -2.02 2.34
N SER A 33 11.39 -1.88 2.96
CA SER A 33 12.00 -2.96 3.73
C SER A 33 11.33 -3.10 5.10
N ALA A 34 11.35 -4.30 5.67
CA ALA A 34 10.81 -4.52 7.01
C ALA A 34 11.55 -3.70 8.09
N ASP A 35 12.85 -3.43 7.91
CA ASP A 35 13.62 -2.62 8.85
C ASP A 35 13.14 -1.16 8.84
N GLU A 36 12.89 -0.56 7.65
CA GLU A 36 12.28 0.77 7.54
C GLU A 36 10.88 0.83 8.18
N LEU A 37 10.07 -0.20 8.01
CA LEU A 37 8.71 -0.24 8.54
C LEU A 37 8.66 -0.46 10.05
N SER A 38 9.70 -1.08 10.63
CA SER A 38 9.74 -1.42 12.05
C SER A 38 9.89 -0.20 12.98
N GLU A 39 10.35 0.92 12.43
CA GLU A 39 10.53 2.19 13.17
C GLU A 39 9.26 3.07 13.13
N LEU A 40 8.25 2.67 12.37
CA LEU A 40 7.04 3.47 12.15
C LEU A 40 6.02 3.32 13.26
N THR A 41 5.31 4.41 13.51
CA THR A 41 4.05 4.37 14.25
C THR A 41 2.95 3.68 13.45
N CYS A 42 1.86 3.31 14.11
CA CYS A 42 0.67 2.75 13.47
C CYS A 42 0.06 3.69 12.41
N GLU A 43 0.06 5.00 12.68
CA GLU A 43 -0.38 6.03 11.74
C GLU A 43 0.51 6.05 10.49
N GLU A 44 1.82 6.19 10.66
CA GLU A 44 2.77 6.23 9.55
C GLU A 44 2.78 4.93 8.73
N LEU A 45 2.68 3.77 9.39
CA LEU A 45 2.54 2.48 8.70
C LEU A 45 1.24 2.44 7.87
N GLY A 46 0.15 2.98 8.40
CA GLY A 46 -1.12 3.15 7.70
C GLY A 46 -0.99 4.01 6.45
N GLU A 47 -0.35 5.18 6.58
CA GLU A 47 -0.07 6.07 5.44
C GLU A 47 0.76 5.35 4.37
N ARG A 48 1.83 4.64 4.76
CA ARG A 48 2.66 3.92 3.78
C ARG A 48 1.90 2.79 3.11
N HIS A 49 1.04 2.11 3.86
CA HIS A 49 0.18 1.08 3.30
C HIS A 49 -0.75 1.68 2.24
N GLU A 50 -1.42 2.78 2.55
CA GLU A 50 -2.31 3.47 1.62
C GLU A 50 -1.57 3.99 0.38
N ASP A 51 -0.39 4.61 0.55
CA ASP A 51 0.46 5.09 -0.54
C ASP A 51 0.76 3.98 -1.57
N VAL A 52 1.10 2.77 -1.10
CA VAL A 52 1.37 1.61 -1.98
C VAL A 52 0.11 1.15 -2.70
N ILE A 53 -1.02 1.04 -2.00
CA ILE A 53 -2.30 0.64 -2.61
C ILE A 53 -2.71 1.62 -3.71
N ILE A 54 -2.61 2.93 -3.45
CA ILE A 54 -2.93 3.98 -4.42
C ILE A 54 -1.99 3.91 -5.63
N ALA A 55 -0.69 3.72 -5.41
CA ALA A 55 0.28 3.63 -6.50
C ALA A 55 0.01 2.44 -7.44
N TYR A 56 -0.34 1.28 -6.88
CA TYR A 56 -0.74 0.11 -7.67
C TYR A 56 -2.05 0.35 -8.43
N HIS A 57 -3.05 0.96 -7.78
CA HIS A 57 -4.30 1.33 -8.43
C HIS A 57 -4.06 2.27 -9.64
N ASP A 58 -3.25 3.31 -9.46
CA ASP A 58 -2.96 4.27 -10.52
C ASP A 58 -2.17 3.66 -11.69
N ALA A 59 -1.22 2.77 -11.37
CA ALA A 59 -0.50 1.98 -12.37
C ALA A 59 -1.44 1.10 -13.20
N GLU A 60 -2.43 0.48 -12.56
CA GLU A 60 -3.43 -0.38 -13.20
C GLU A 60 -4.37 0.42 -14.12
N ILE A 61 -4.84 1.59 -13.67
CA ILE A 61 -5.62 2.50 -14.51
C ILE A 61 -4.81 2.96 -15.73
N ALA A 62 -3.53 3.28 -15.54
CA ALA A 62 -2.63 3.65 -16.63
C ALA A 62 -2.36 2.48 -17.59
N HIS A 63 -2.29 1.24 -17.09
CA HIS A 63 -2.20 0.05 -17.93
C HIS A 63 -3.46 -0.11 -18.78
N LYS A 64 -4.64 -0.13 -18.16
CA LYS A 64 -5.92 -0.25 -18.87
C LYS A 64 -6.10 0.81 -19.95
N ARG A 65 -5.73 2.06 -19.69
CA ARG A 65 -5.79 3.14 -20.70
C ARG A 65 -4.91 2.85 -21.92
N ARG A 66 -3.78 2.15 -21.74
CA ARG A 66 -2.83 1.81 -22.82
C ARG A 66 -3.20 0.54 -23.58
N THR A 67 -3.67 -0.49 -22.87
CA THR A 67 -3.87 -1.84 -23.43
C THR A 67 -5.33 -2.18 -23.69
N GLY A 68 -6.27 -1.43 -23.09
CA GLY A 68 -7.71 -1.69 -23.18
C GLY A 68 -8.22 -2.76 -22.20
N ALA A 69 -7.35 -3.37 -21.41
CA ALA A 69 -7.69 -4.42 -20.45
C ALA A 69 -6.97 -4.20 -19.11
N PHE A 70 -7.52 -4.77 -18.04
CA PHE A 70 -6.80 -4.88 -16.77
C PHE A 70 -5.86 -6.09 -16.79
N HIS A 71 -4.85 -6.12 -15.93
CA HIS A 71 -4.12 -7.36 -15.63
C HIS A 71 -5.06 -8.40 -14.98
N ASP A 72 -4.71 -9.68 -15.11
CA ASP A 72 -5.51 -10.80 -14.56
C ASP A 72 -5.62 -10.76 -13.04
N ASP A 73 -4.59 -10.23 -12.37
CA ASP A 73 -4.54 -10.01 -10.92
C ASP A 73 -5.22 -8.69 -10.49
N LEU A 74 -5.82 -7.96 -11.44
CA LEU A 74 -6.44 -6.65 -11.27
C LEU A 74 -5.47 -5.58 -10.73
N GLY A 75 -4.16 -5.77 -10.92
CA GLY A 75 -3.15 -4.86 -10.40
C GLY A 75 -3.07 -4.87 -8.87
N LEU A 76 -3.50 -5.95 -8.21
CA LEU A 76 -3.40 -6.06 -6.75
C LEU A 76 -1.95 -6.35 -6.35
N PRO A 77 -1.37 -5.58 -5.40
CA PRO A 77 -0.02 -5.85 -4.93
C PRO A 77 0.06 -7.18 -4.20
N SER A 78 1.20 -7.86 -4.36
CA SER A 78 1.56 -9.02 -3.57
C SER A 78 1.94 -8.63 -2.14
N GLU A 79 1.76 -9.55 -1.20
CA GLU A 79 2.00 -9.29 0.22
C GLU A 79 3.45 -8.97 0.60
N ASP A 80 4.42 -9.32 -0.24
CA ASP A 80 5.82 -8.94 -0.06
C ASP A 80 6.11 -7.47 -0.44
N VAL A 81 5.09 -6.76 -0.95
CA VAL A 81 5.16 -5.33 -1.29
C VAL A 81 4.30 -4.49 -0.37
N VAL A 82 3.18 -5.03 0.13
CA VAL A 82 2.26 -4.27 1.00
C VAL A 82 2.86 -4.09 2.40
N PRO A 83 2.98 -2.84 2.93
CA PRO A 83 3.70 -2.56 4.18
C PRO A 83 3.27 -3.37 5.41
N TYR A 84 1.97 -3.45 5.70
CA TYR A 84 1.47 -4.24 6.83
C TYR A 84 1.91 -5.72 6.74
N PRO A 85 1.59 -6.47 5.66
CA PRO A 85 2.09 -7.83 5.47
C PRO A 85 3.62 -7.99 5.51
N VAL A 86 4.38 -7.04 4.94
CA VAL A 86 5.86 -7.09 4.99
C VAL A 86 6.35 -7.06 6.44
N LEU A 87 5.85 -6.12 7.25
CA LEU A 87 6.23 -6.02 8.65
C LEU A 87 5.70 -7.21 9.48
N MET A 88 4.49 -7.69 9.21
CA MET A 88 3.93 -8.87 9.87
C MET A 88 4.77 -10.12 9.62
N LYS A 89 5.16 -10.40 8.38
CA LYS A 89 6.03 -11.55 8.05
C LYS A 89 7.35 -11.47 8.78
N ARG A 90 7.93 -10.27 8.90
CA ARG A 90 9.13 -10.04 9.71
C ARG A 90 8.88 -10.36 11.18
N PHE A 91 7.84 -9.77 11.77
CA PHE A 91 7.48 -9.97 13.17
C PHE A 91 7.25 -11.45 13.49
N MET A 92 6.47 -12.14 12.66
CA MET A 92 6.19 -13.56 12.81
C MET A 92 7.45 -14.40 12.81
N ARG A 93 8.32 -14.19 11.82
CA ARG A 93 9.61 -14.88 11.72
C ARG A 93 10.49 -14.65 12.96
N ASP A 94 10.58 -13.41 13.42
CA ASP A 94 11.42 -13.04 14.56
C ASP A 94 10.88 -13.61 15.89
N ASN A 95 9.59 -13.98 15.94
CA ASN A 95 8.91 -14.54 17.11
C ASN A 95 8.49 -16.01 16.94
N ASN A 96 8.95 -16.69 15.88
CA ASN A 96 8.63 -18.09 15.58
C ASN A 96 7.11 -18.40 15.50
N ILE A 97 6.33 -17.44 15.01
CA ILE A 97 4.90 -17.59 14.69
C ILE A 97 4.81 -18.06 13.23
N ASN A 98 4.11 -19.16 12.98
CA ASN A 98 3.95 -19.72 11.64
C ASN A 98 2.56 -19.38 11.08
N ASP A 99 2.39 -19.50 9.76
CA ASP A 99 1.11 -19.27 9.09
C ASP A 99 -0.01 -20.15 9.68
N ALA A 100 0.32 -21.36 10.12
CA ALA A 100 -0.63 -22.28 10.76
C ALA A 100 -1.18 -21.76 12.10
N ASP A 101 -0.41 -20.92 12.81
CA ASP A 101 -0.78 -20.37 14.11
C ASP A 101 -1.78 -19.21 13.95
N ILE A 102 -1.80 -18.57 12.78
CA ILE A 102 -2.64 -17.40 12.48
C ILE A 102 -3.68 -17.66 11.39
N ALA A 103 -3.71 -18.85 10.83
CA ALA A 103 -4.65 -19.21 9.77
C ALA A 103 -6.08 -19.14 10.28
N ALA A 104 -6.92 -18.34 9.61
CA ALA A 104 -8.34 -18.66 9.57
C ALA A 104 -8.47 -20.08 8.97
N SER A 105 -9.46 -20.86 9.42
CA SER A 105 -9.70 -22.28 9.11
C SER A 105 -9.54 -22.83 7.66
N SER A 106 -9.14 -22.02 6.68
CA SER A 106 -8.74 -22.41 5.32
C SER A 106 -7.28 -22.05 4.99
N SER A 107 -6.52 -23.03 4.51
CA SER A 107 -5.08 -22.99 4.21
C SER A 107 -4.63 -22.14 3.01
N SER A 108 -5.36 -21.09 2.65
CA SER A 108 -5.04 -20.20 1.52
C SER A 108 -5.36 -18.72 1.79
N ALA A 109 -5.58 -18.34 3.04
CA ALA A 109 -5.91 -16.99 3.42
C ALA A 109 -4.68 -16.08 3.26
N ARG A 110 -4.86 -14.90 2.66
CA ARG A 110 -3.83 -13.85 2.72
C ARG A 110 -3.68 -13.43 4.19
N LEU A 111 -2.52 -12.92 4.60
CA LEU A 111 -2.31 -12.37 5.94
C LEU A 111 -3.39 -11.34 6.29
N GLN A 112 -3.80 -10.54 5.31
CA GLN A 112 -4.86 -9.53 5.45
C GLN A 112 -6.23 -10.13 5.83
N ASP A 113 -6.44 -11.43 5.60
CA ASP A 113 -7.67 -12.16 5.92
C ASP A 113 -7.58 -12.90 7.27
N THR A 114 -6.49 -12.73 8.03
CA THR A 114 -6.27 -13.43 9.31
C THR A 114 -6.78 -12.63 10.50
N ASP A 115 -7.18 -13.35 11.56
CA ASP A 115 -7.52 -12.73 12.86
C ASP A 115 -6.35 -11.91 13.42
N PHE A 116 -5.10 -12.31 13.11
CA PHE A 116 -3.92 -11.57 13.49
C PHE A 116 -3.89 -10.19 12.84
N TYR A 117 -4.10 -10.09 11.52
CA TYR A 117 -4.21 -8.80 10.84
C TYR A 117 -5.34 -7.95 11.40
N TYR A 118 -6.55 -8.50 11.53
CA TYR A 118 -7.69 -7.76 12.07
C TYR A 118 -7.41 -7.22 13.47
N ARG A 119 -6.73 -8.01 14.31
CA ARG A 119 -6.39 -7.58 15.66
C ARG A 119 -5.36 -6.45 15.66
N ILE A 120 -4.29 -6.57 14.86
CA ILE A 120 -3.28 -5.52 14.70
C ILE A 120 -3.94 -4.23 14.23
N SER A 121 -4.73 -4.29 13.15
CA SER A 121 -5.41 -3.12 12.59
C SER A 121 -6.33 -2.44 13.62
N GLY A 122 -7.05 -3.23 14.42
CA GLY A 122 -7.90 -2.70 15.50
C GLY A 122 -7.11 -1.97 16.58
N ILE A 123 -5.97 -2.52 17.01
CA ILE A 123 -5.09 -1.88 18.01
C ILE A 123 -4.47 -0.61 17.44
N CYS A 124 -3.97 -0.65 16.20
CA CYS A 124 -3.38 0.50 15.53
C CYS A 124 -4.38 1.63 15.32
N ALA A 125 -5.63 1.31 14.94
CA ALA A 125 -6.68 2.31 14.80
C ALA A 125 -7.03 2.98 16.15
N ALA A 126 -6.96 2.22 17.25
CA ALA A 126 -7.18 2.77 18.59
C ALA A 126 -5.97 3.54 19.14
N ASN A 127 -4.76 3.28 18.65
CA ASN A 127 -3.50 3.81 19.17
C ASN A 127 -2.57 4.26 18.03
N PRO A 128 -2.90 5.32 17.28
CA PRO A 128 -2.15 5.73 16.08
C PRO A 128 -0.68 6.07 16.36
N SER A 129 -0.37 6.59 17.56
CA SER A 129 0.99 6.97 17.95
C SER A 129 1.85 5.83 18.52
N TRP A 130 1.29 4.63 18.69
CA TRP A 130 2.08 3.47 19.09
C TRP A 130 3.00 3.04 17.96
N GLN A 131 4.16 2.50 18.32
CA GLN A 131 5.00 1.80 17.37
C GLN A 131 4.22 0.61 16.81
N ALA A 132 4.25 0.42 15.49
CA ALA A 132 3.49 -0.64 14.83
C ALA A 132 3.88 -2.03 15.36
N VAL A 133 5.17 -2.23 15.67
CA VAL A 133 5.67 -3.48 16.26
C VAL A 133 5.12 -3.74 17.67
N ASP A 134 4.82 -2.70 18.44
CA ASP A 134 4.21 -2.84 19.77
C ASP A 134 2.74 -3.24 19.64
N ALA A 135 2.03 -2.69 18.66
CA ALA A 135 0.68 -3.14 18.33
C ALA A 135 0.65 -4.61 17.88
N MET A 136 1.64 -5.05 17.09
CA MET A 136 1.79 -6.45 16.70
C MET A 136 2.06 -7.37 17.89
N ARG A 137 2.93 -6.95 18.80
CA ARG A 137 3.19 -7.68 20.05
C ARG A 137 1.93 -7.80 20.89
N GLN A 138 1.20 -6.70 21.08
CA GLN A 138 -0.05 -6.71 21.85
C GLN A 138 -1.10 -7.62 21.19
N ALA A 139 -1.26 -7.56 19.87
CA ALA A 139 -2.16 -8.46 19.14
C ALA A 139 -1.78 -9.93 19.34
N ALA A 140 -0.48 -10.25 19.26
CA ALA A 140 0.01 -11.61 19.44
C ALA A 140 -0.26 -12.13 20.85
N ILE A 141 -0.09 -11.30 21.89
CA ILE A 141 -0.43 -11.67 23.28
C ILE A 141 -1.94 -11.92 23.41
N GLU A 142 -2.77 -11.04 22.86
CA GLU A 142 -4.24 -11.15 22.97
C GLU A 142 -4.82 -12.34 22.22
N LEU A 143 -4.11 -12.83 21.20
CA LEU A 143 -4.44 -14.04 20.45
C LEU A 143 -3.78 -15.30 21.03
N GLY A 144 -2.98 -15.18 22.10
CA GLY A 144 -2.28 -16.31 22.72
C GLY A 144 -1.13 -16.88 21.88
N LEU A 145 -0.58 -16.08 20.96
CA LEU A 145 0.58 -16.43 20.13
C LEU A 145 1.91 -16.15 20.85
N LEU A 146 1.90 -15.28 21.85
CA LEU A 146 3.04 -14.91 22.69
C LEU A 146 2.64 -14.82 24.16
N ASP A 147 3.61 -15.05 25.04
CA ASP A 147 3.48 -14.76 26.47
C ASP A 147 3.56 -13.24 26.73
N GLY A 148 2.78 -12.75 27.70
CA GLY A 148 2.65 -11.34 28.06
C GLY A 148 3.50 -10.89 29.25
#